data_AF-A0A9Q9EJM0-F1
#
_entry.id   AF-A0A9Q9EJM0-F1
#
_cell.length_a   1.000
_cell.length_b   1.000
_cell.length_c   1.000
_cell.angle_alpha   90.00
_cell.angle_beta   90.00
_cell.angle_gamma   90.00
#
_symmetry.space_group_name_H-M   'P 1'
#
loop_
_entity.id
_entity.type
_entity.pdbx_description
1 polymer ?
#
loop_
_entity_poly.entity_id
_entity_poly.type
_entity_poly.pdbx_seq_one_letter_code
_entity_poly.pdbx_strand_id
1 'polypeptide(L)'
;MSKTSPFLLKADDVDTLAHSDGFQILRLHLRDHYSYELCDRHIPADTEELERWVITRDVLHALLVPVVELFDRACGVASAITHATKLEDLEYAFTGQSRSAFVWLQCFLSAERERDWCYTRGCPACVVEHSLDSEFTIRLLYAACLLSDVHYPFTIEGPTLPSFMFFLDSVQTAVEEDELFGEGFLELMQPKAAVTRDGIEELIHQCLELDVVLSQPSSPDATSPAPSLPASPVVGPCGGTPGIKIKRSRMARKQMSLQREEAEWVEAMMQQVWETLQPVVEAGSIPGQSLDAMLKVEPAVVVNEWAPE
;
A
#
# COMPACT_ATOMS: atom_id res chain seq x y z
N MET A 1 -8.91 -16.61 14.99
CA MET A 1 -8.80 -15.15 15.16
C MET A 1 -8.43 -14.88 16.60
N SER A 2 -7.42 -14.04 16.80
CA SER A 2 -6.82 -13.82 18.11
C SER A 2 -7.76 -13.04 19.02
N LYS A 3 -7.79 -13.38 20.30
CA LYS A 3 -8.46 -12.57 21.33
C LYS A 3 -7.50 -11.58 21.98
N THR A 4 -6.23 -11.61 21.60
CA THR A 4 -5.14 -10.85 22.18
C THR A 4 -4.40 -10.07 21.10
N SER A 5 -3.93 -8.88 21.47
CA SER A 5 -3.09 -8.02 20.66
C SER A 5 -1.81 -8.77 20.26
N PRO A 6 -1.46 -8.81 18.96
CA PRO A 6 -0.23 -9.44 18.52
C PRO A 6 1.01 -8.63 18.95
N PHE A 7 0.85 -7.32 19.21
CA PHE A 7 1.93 -6.49 19.69
C PHE A 7 1.86 -6.33 21.21
N LEU A 8 2.97 -6.67 21.86
CA LEU A 8 3.17 -6.53 23.29
C LEU A 8 4.17 -5.40 23.54
N LEU A 9 3.71 -4.31 24.14
CA LEU A 9 4.55 -3.20 24.58
C LEU A 9 5.14 -3.51 25.96
N LYS A 10 6.43 -3.21 26.17
CA LYS A 10 7.05 -3.34 27.50
C LYS A 10 6.53 -2.21 28.40
N ALA A 11 6.58 -2.41 29.72
CA ALA A 11 6.17 -1.39 30.67
C ALA A 11 6.92 -0.06 30.47
N ASP A 12 8.24 -0.14 30.22
CA ASP A 12 9.09 1.02 29.95
C ASP A 12 8.67 1.78 28.67
N ASP A 13 8.14 1.08 27.65
CA ASP A 13 7.64 1.68 26.41
C ASP A 13 6.34 2.45 26.68
N VAL A 14 5.43 1.85 27.45
CA VAL A 14 4.17 2.48 27.88
C VAL A 14 4.46 3.72 28.73
N ASP A 15 5.43 3.63 29.64
CA ASP A 15 5.88 4.76 30.45
C ASP A 15 6.49 5.87 29.57
N THR A 16 7.29 5.52 28.57
CA THR A 16 7.85 6.49 27.61
C THR A 16 6.74 7.24 26.88
N LEU A 17 5.72 6.52 26.40
CA LEU A 17 4.56 7.11 25.75
C LEU A 17 3.75 7.99 26.71
N ALA A 18 3.61 7.58 27.97
CA ALA A 18 2.88 8.32 28.99
C ALA A 18 3.52 9.68 29.32
N HIS A 19 4.84 9.78 29.22
CA HIS A 19 5.59 11.01 29.48
C HIS A 19 5.83 11.89 28.24
N SER A 20 5.36 11.49 27.06
CA SER A 20 5.45 12.31 25.84
C SER A 20 4.24 13.24 25.71
N ASP A 21 4.47 14.55 25.84
CA ASP A 21 3.43 15.57 25.63
C ASP A 21 2.78 15.45 24.24
N GLY A 22 3.60 15.22 23.19
CA GLY A 22 3.13 15.05 21.82
C GLY A 22 2.21 13.84 21.66
N PHE A 23 2.60 12.70 22.25
CA PHE A 23 1.78 11.50 22.20
C PHE A 23 0.49 11.67 23.02
N GLN A 24 0.53 12.34 24.17
CA GLN A 24 -0.68 12.61 24.94
C GLN A 24 -1.67 13.51 24.19
N ILE A 25 -1.19 14.55 23.51
CA ILE A 25 -2.03 15.39 22.64
C ILE A 25 -2.65 14.57 21.52
N LEU A 26 -1.86 13.70 20.88
CA LEU A 26 -2.37 12.78 19.87
C LEU A 26 -3.49 11.90 20.42
N ARG A 27 -3.28 11.25 21.57
CA ARG A 27 -4.30 10.38 22.18
C ARG A 27 -5.59 11.12 22.53
N LEU A 28 -5.48 12.36 23.02
CA LEU A 28 -6.65 13.21 23.28
C LEU A 28 -7.42 13.50 21.99
N HIS A 29 -6.70 13.89 20.92
CA HIS A 29 -7.29 14.11 19.61
C HIS A 29 -7.96 12.84 19.07
N LEU A 30 -7.28 11.70 19.14
CA LEU A 30 -7.82 10.43 18.66
C LEU A 30 -9.07 10.03 19.43
N ARG A 31 -9.11 10.21 20.74
CA ARG A 31 -10.30 9.93 21.55
C ARG A 31 -11.50 10.81 21.18
N ASP A 32 -11.24 12.06 20.84
CA ASP A 32 -12.32 13.02 20.54
C ASP A 32 -12.85 12.87 19.09
N HIS A 33 -12.05 12.28 18.19
CA HIS A 33 -12.36 12.22 16.75
C HIS A 33 -12.49 10.81 16.15
N TYR A 34 -12.02 9.77 16.83
CA TYR A 34 -12.08 8.38 16.37
C TYR A 34 -12.85 7.51 17.36
N SER A 35 -13.50 6.46 16.86
CA SER A 35 -14.17 5.48 17.71
C SER A 35 -13.17 4.53 18.36
N TYR A 36 -13.33 4.30 19.66
CA TYR A 36 -12.58 3.30 20.42
C TYR A 36 -13.44 2.03 20.61
N GLU A 37 -14.60 1.98 19.98
CA GLU A 37 -15.53 0.87 20.10
C GLU A 37 -15.02 -0.34 19.32
N LEU A 38 -15.09 -1.50 19.96
CA LEU A 38 -14.78 -2.78 19.33
C LEU A 38 -15.97 -3.21 18.46
N CYS A 39 -15.68 -3.79 17.29
CA CYS A 39 -16.71 -4.41 16.47
C CYS A 39 -17.19 -5.73 17.09
N ASP A 40 -18.33 -6.26 16.64
CA ASP A 40 -18.93 -7.50 17.18
C ASP A 40 -17.97 -8.70 17.26
N ARG A 41 -16.94 -8.74 16.41
CA ARG A 41 -15.92 -9.78 16.40
C ARG A 41 -14.94 -9.66 17.58
N HIS A 42 -14.72 -8.45 18.07
CA HIS A 42 -13.74 -8.11 19.11
C HIS A 42 -14.37 -7.68 20.44
N ILE A 43 -15.69 -7.43 20.50
CA ILE A 43 -16.43 -7.15 21.75
C ILE A 43 -16.16 -8.13 22.90
N PRO A 44 -15.90 -9.44 22.69
CA PRO A 44 -15.59 -10.36 23.79
C PRO A 44 -14.27 -10.08 24.52
N ALA A 45 -13.47 -9.10 24.08
CA ALA A 45 -12.22 -8.71 24.74
C ALA A 45 -12.49 -8.08 26.12
N ASP A 46 -11.60 -8.36 27.07
CA ASP A 46 -11.65 -7.70 28.38
C ASP A 46 -11.11 -6.26 28.31
N THR A 47 -11.22 -5.53 29.43
CA THR A 47 -10.82 -4.11 29.50
C THR A 47 -9.31 -3.93 29.34
N GLU A 48 -8.49 -4.82 29.88
CA GLU A 48 -7.02 -4.73 29.74
C GLU A 48 -6.61 -4.90 28.29
N GLU A 49 -7.25 -5.83 27.59
CA GLU A 49 -6.99 -6.10 26.19
C GLU A 49 -7.48 -4.96 25.29
N LEU A 50 -8.63 -4.35 25.60
CA LEU A 50 -9.06 -3.12 24.94
C LEU A 50 -8.02 -2.00 25.06
N GLU A 51 -7.48 -1.78 26.26
CA GLU A 51 -6.45 -0.75 26.47
C GLU A 51 -5.19 -1.02 25.64
N ARG A 52 -4.78 -2.29 25.51
CA ARG A 52 -3.66 -2.71 24.64
C ARG A 52 -3.94 -2.44 23.17
N TRP A 53 -5.13 -2.79 22.69
CA TRP A 53 -5.51 -2.50 21.30
C TRP A 53 -5.53 -1.00 21.03
N VAL A 54 -6.08 -0.22 21.95
CA VAL A 54 -6.18 1.24 21.82
C VAL A 54 -4.80 1.89 21.80
N ILE A 55 -3.91 1.59 22.76
CA ILE A 55 -2.58 2.20 22.80
C ILE A 55 -1.76 1.81 21.57
N THR A 56 -1.87 0.57 21.11
CA THR A 56 -1.18 0.10 19.90
C THR A 56 -1.73 0.80 18.66
N ARG A 57 -3.05 0.96 18.55
CA ARG A 57 -3.68 1.75 17.48
C ARG A 57 -3.17 3.19 17.48
N ASP A 58 -3.05 3.82 18.65
CA ASP A 58 -2.53 5.19 18.78
C ASP A 58 -1.05 5.28 18.31
N VAL A 59 -0.23 4.26 18.62
CA VAL A 59 1.15 4.13 18.09
C VAL A 59 1.13 3.98 16.56
N LEU A 60 0.29 3.11 16.02
CA LEU A 60 0.14 2.93 14.57
C LEU A 60 -0.27 4.24 13.88
N HIS A 61 -1.17 5.02 14.49
CA HIS A 61 -1.58 6.30 13.95
C HIS A 61 -0.41 7.29 13.89
N ALA A 62 0.36 7.36 14.97
CA ALA A 62 1.55 8.20 15.07
C ALA A 62 2.60 7.86 14.00
N LEU A 63 2.70 6.58 13.63
CA LEU A 63 3.64 6.06 12.63
C LEU A 63 3.15 6.24 11.19
N LEU A 64 1.89 5.89 10.91
CA LEU A 64 1.39 5.69 9.55
C LEU A 64 0.82 6.97 8.93
N VAL A 65 0.13 7.81 9.70
CA VAL A 65 -0.46 9.05 9.17
C VAL A 65 0.58 10.00 8.58
N PRO A 66 1.76 10.22 9.21
CA PRO A 66 2.80 11.05 8.61
C PRO A 66 3.25 10.56 7.22
N VAL A 67 3.21 9.26 6.96
CA VAL A 67 3.57 8.71 5.65
C VAL A 67 2.50 9.04 4.61
N VAL A 68 1.22 9.03 4.98
CA VAL A 68 0.13 9.43 4.07
C VAL A 68 0.19 10.93 3.79
N GLU A 69 0.37 11.75 4.82
CA GLU A 69 0.48 13.21 4.67
C GLU A 69 1.71 13.60 3.82
N LEU A 70 2.82 12.87 3.98
CA LEU A 70 3.97 13.00 3.10
C LEU A 70 3.61 12.67 1.64
N PHE A 71 2.93 11.56 1.41
CA PHE A 71 2.55 11.17 0.05
C PHE A 71 1.61 12.19 -0.60
N ASP A 72 0.62 12.68 0.14
CA ASP A 72 -0.32 13.69 -0.34
C ASP A 72 0.42 15.02 -0.64
N ARG A 73 1.38 15.41 0.20
CA ARG A 73 2.28 16.55 -0.06
C ARG A 73 3.12 16.32 -1.31
N ALA A 74 3.74 15.14 -1.45
CA ALA A 74 4.54 14.79 -2.62
C ALA A 74 3.72 14.86 -3.91
N CYS A 75 2.47 14.41 -3.88
CA CYS A 75 1.53 14.58 -4.99
C CYS A 75 1.29 16.06 -5.33
N GLY A 76 1.07 16.91 -4.32
CA GLY A 76 0.89 18.35 -4.49
C GLY A 76 2.09 19.03 -5.15
N VAL A 77 3.30 18.75 -4.63
CA VAL A 77 4.57 19.28 -5.17
C VAL A 77 4.81 18.78 -6.59
N ALA A 78 4.64 17.48 -6.83
CA ALA A 78 4.83 16.89 -8.13
C ALA A 78 3.85 17.45 -9.17
N SER A 79 2.57 17.67 -8.79
CA SER A 79 1.58 18.25 -9.68
C SER A 79 1.93 19.70 -10.04
N ALA A 80 2.41 20.48 -9.08
CA ALA A 80 2.84 21.85 -9.31
C ALA A 80 4.04 21.94 -10.28
N ILE A 81 5.01 21.03 -10.16
CA ILE A 81 6.23 21.02 -10.98
C ILE A 81 5.99 20.46 -12.38
N THR A 82 5.25 19.36 -12.48
CA THR A 82 5.05 18.65 -13.76
C THR A 82 3.86 19.18 -14.56
N HIS A 83 2.95 19.93 -13.90
CA HIS A 83 1.63 20.27 -14.40
C HIS A 83 0.78 19.06 -14.80
N ALA A 84 1.16 17.85 -14.37
CA ALA A 84 0.38 16.66 -14.62
C ALA A 84 -0.80 16.58 -13.66
N THR A 85 -1.91 16.06 -14.18
CA THR A 85 -3.16 15.82 -13.44
C THR A 85 -3.38 14.34 -13.15
N LYS A 86 -2.62 13.46 -13.82
CA LYS A 86 -2.68 12.01 -13.63
C LYS A 86 -1.66 11.59 -12.59
N LEU A 87 -2.08 10.73 -11.67
CA LEU A 87 -1.25 10.26 -10.56
C LEU A 87 0.00 9.52 -11.08
N GLU A 88 -0.15 8.70 -12.11
CA GLU A 88 0.94 7.96 -12.75
C GLU A 88 1.98 8.84 -13.45
N ASP A 89 1.67 10.09 -13.76
CA ASP A 89 2.62 11.03 -14.38
C ASP A 89 3.36 11.88 -13.32
N LEU A 90 2.92 11.87 -12.06
CA LEU A 90 3.56 12.64 -10.99
C LEU A 90 4.95 12.11 -10.64
N GLU A 91 5.23 10.83 -10.89
CA GLU A 91 6.54 10.23 -10.63
C GLU A 91 7.69 10.92 -11.38
N TYR A 92 7.42 11.63 -12.47
CA TYR A 92 8.43 12.36 -13.26
C TYR A 92 8.97 13.60 -12.55
N ALA A 93 8.35 14.04 -11.44
CA ALA A 93 8.90 15.08 -10.58
C ALA A 93 10.13 14.60 -9.78
N PHE A 94 10.27 13.29 -9.58
CA PHE A 94 11.24 12.69 -8.68
C PHE A 94 12.29 11.88 -9.43
N THR A 95 13.44 11.66 -8.79
CA THR A 95 14.53 10.86 -9.35
C THR A 95 15.10 9.85 -8.35
N GLY A 96 15.81 8.85 -8.85
CA GLY A 96 16.52 7.87 -8.02
C GLY A 96 15.59 7.06 -7.10
N GLN A 97 15.97 6.98 -5.83
CA GLN A 97 15.23 6.22 -4.82
C GLN A 97 13.91 6.93 -4.44
N SER A 98 13.87 8.26 -4.44
CA SER A 98 12.65 9.05 -4.20
C SER A 98 11.55 8.68 -5.20
N ARG A 99 11.85 8.60 -6.49
CA ARG A 99 10.86 8.14 -7.49
C ARG A 99 10.36 6.73 -7.19
N SER A 100 11.26 5.83 -6.82
CA SER A 100 10.89 4.45 -6.51
C SER A 100 9.99 4.36 -5.28
N ALA A 101 10.26 5.16 -4.24
CA ALA A 101 9.43 5.28 -3.05
C ALA A 101 8.07 5.91 -3.36
N PHE A 102 8.03 6.98 -4.17
CA PHE A 102 6.79 7.62 -4.61
C PHE A 102 5.88 6.61 -5.32
N VAL A 103 6.40 5.87 -6.29
CA VAL A 103 5.63 4.84 -7.03
C VAL A 103 5.18 3.72 -6.11
N TRP A 104 6.03 3.30 -5.17
CA TRP A 104 5.67 2.26 -4.21
C TRP A 104 4.53 2.72 -3.28
N LEU A 105 4.62 3.94 -2.73
CA LEU A 105 3.57 4.56 -1.91
C LEU A 105 2.29 4.76 -2.70
N GLN A 106 2.39 5.24 -3.95
CA GLN A 106 1.26 5.36 -4.86
C GLN A 106 0.56 4.01 -5.04
N CYS A 107 1.32 2.94 -5.28
CA CYS A 107 0.77 1.60 -5.42
C CYS A 107 0.08 1.15 -4.13
N PHE A 108 0.74 1.31 -2.98
CA PHE A 108 0.21 0.91 -1.67
C PHE A 108 -1.09 1.67 -1.32
N LEU A 109 -1.05 3.00 -1.40
CA LEU A 109 -2.14 3.89 -1.00
C LEU A 109 -3.26 3.99 -2.06
N SER A 110 -3.08 3.41 -3.25
CA SER A 110 -4.16 3.31 -4.25
C SER A 110 -5.27 2.35 -3.81
N ALA A 111 -4.96 1.41 -2.92
CA ALA A 111 -5.95 0.54 -2.30
C ALA A 111 -6.64 1.28 -1.14
N GLU A 112 -7.94 1.51 -1.26
CA GLU A 112 -8.75 2.24 -0.26
C GLU A 112 -8.60 1.64 1.14
N ARG A 113 -8.61 0.31 1.24
CA ARG A 113 -8.41 -0.42 2.50
C ARG A 113 -7.09 -0.06 3.19
N GLU A 114 -5.99 -0.01 2.44
CA GLU A 114 -4.66 0.28 2.99
C GLU A 114 -4.55 1.76 3.39
N ARG A 115 -5.14 2.66 2.60
CA ARG A 115 -5.19 4.09 2.94
C ARG A 115 -6.01 4.33 4.22
N ASP A 116 -7.15 3.68 4.36
CA ASP A 116 -7.99 3.78 5.57
C ASP A 116 -7.30 3.17 6.80
N TRP A 117 -6.57 2.07 6.62
CA TRP A 117 -5.75 1.47 7.67
C TRP A 117 -4.66 2.43 8.16
N CYS A 118 -3.97 3.16 7.26
CA CYS A 118 -2.99 4.16 7.67
C CYS A 118 -3.58 5.30 8.51
N TYR A 119 -4.85 5.66 8.29
CA TYR A 119 -5.57 6.59 9.16
C TYR A 119 -6.16 5.93 10.41
N THR A 120 -5.96 4.63 10.60
CA THR A 120 -6.41 3.84 11.75
C THR A 120 -7.92 3.93 12.00
N ARG A 121 -8.71 3.95 10.92
CA ARG A 121 -10.17 4.09 11.02
C ARG A 121 -10.84 2.78 11.40
N GLY A 122 -11.82 2.87 12.29
CA GLY A 122 -12.65 1.72 12.71
C GLY A 122 -12.22 1.11 14.04
N CYS A 123 -12.53 -0.18 14.21
CA CYS A 123 -12.23 -0.93 15.43
C CYS A 123 -10.72 -0.97 15.70
N PRO A 124 -10.24 -0.60 16.90
CA PRO A 124 -8.82 -0.66 17.24
C PRO A 124 -8.18 -2.03 17.02
N ALA A 125 -8.88 -3.11 17.38
CA ALA A 125 -8.37 -4.47 17.17
C ALA A 125 -8.22 -4.82 15.69
N CYS A 126 -9.20 -4.48 14.83
CA CYS A 126 -9.08 -4.69 13.39
C CYS A 126 -7.88 -3.94 12.79
N VAL A 127 -7.65 -2.69 13.21
CA VAL A 127 -6.53 -1.88 12.71
C VAL A 127 -5.20 -2.53 13.08
N VAL A 128 -5.09 -2.99 14.32
CA VAL A 128 -3.85 -3.59 14.81
C VAL A 128 -3.62 -4.95 14.16
N GLU A 129 -4.63 -5.82 14.06
CA GLU A 129 -4.52 -7.11 13.35
C GLU A 129 -4.11 -6.93 11.88
N HIS A 130 -4.67 -5.94 11.19
CA HIS A 130 -4.35 -5.66 9.77
C HIS A 130 -2.87 -5.32 9.54
N SER A 131 -2.13 -4.92 10.59
CA SER A 131 -0.68 -4.70 10.49
C SER A 131 0.08 -5.93 10.01
N LEU A 132 -0.44 -7.13 10.31
CA LEU A 132 0.11 -8.43 9.92
C LEU A 132 -0.66 -9.08 8.75
N ASP A 133 -1.47 -8.33 7.99
CA ASP A 133 -2.24 -8.94 6.88
C ASP A 133 -1.36 -9.26 5.66
N SER A 134 -0.25 -8.55 5.46
CA SER A 134 0.59 -8.71 4.28
C SER A 134 2.04 -8.30 4.51
N GLU A 135 2.91 -8.73 3.60
CA GLU A 135 4.29 -8.26 3.60
C GLU A 135 4.40 -6.74 3.36
N PHE A 136 3.46 -6.13 2.63
CA PHE A 136 3.47 -4.69 2.37
C PHE A 136 3.13 -3.87 3.62
N THR A 137 2.14 -4.31 4.41
CA THR A 137 1.75 -3.65 5.67
C THR A 137 2.88 -3.77 6.70
N ILE A 138 3.48 -4.95 6.82
CA ILE A 138 4.62 -5.17 7.72
C ILE A 138 5.82 -4.34 7.29
N ARG A 139 6.15 -4.32 5.98
CA ARG A 139 7.26 -3.52 5.45
C ARG A 139 7.04 -2.03 5.70
N LEU A 140 5.82 -1.53 5.49
CA LEU A 140 5.49 -0.12 5.75
C LEU A 140 5.64 0.21 7.22
N LEU A 141 5.07 -0.62 8.10
CA LEU A 141 5.13 -0.41 9.54
C LEU A 141 6.58 -0.41 10.04
N TYR A 142 7.39 -1.37 9.59
CA TYR A 142 8.81 -1.44 9.93
C TYR A 142 9.57 -0.20 9.45
N ALA A 143 9.34 0.22 8.20
CA ALA A 143 9.94 1.43 7.65
C ALA A 143 9.51 2.69 8.42
N ALA A 144 8.24 2.79 8.81
CA ALA A 144 7.70 3.90 9.60
C ALA A 144 8.36 3.98 10.99
N CYS A 145 8.56 2.84 11.66
CA CYS A 145 9.31 2.81 12.92
C CYS A 145 10.73 3.36 12.73
N LEU A 146 11.43 2.96 11.66
CA LEU A 146 12.76 3.49 11.36
C LEU A 146 12.77 4.99 11.04
N LEU A 147 11.73 5.50 10.37
CA LEU A 147 11.56 6.94 10.08
C LEU A 147 11.29 7.77 11.33
N SER A 148 10.70 7.17 12.37
CA SER A 148 10.32 7.90 13.59
C SER A 148 11.50 8.46 14.40
N ASP A 149 12.72 7.97 14.14
CA ASP A 149 13.93 8.46 14.79
C ASP A 149 14.47 9.76 14.13
N VAL A 150 13.94 10.12 12.96
CA VAL A 150 14.42 11.24 12.16
C VAL A 150 13.59 12.49 12.43
N HIS A 151 14.27 13.57 12.80
CA HIS A 151 13.64 14.87 13.05
C HIS A 151 13.76 15.75 11.80
N TYR A 152 12.63 16.17 11.23
CA TYR A 152 12.62 17.03 10.05
C TYR A 152 12.44 18.51 10.41
N PRO A 153 12.90 19.46 9.57
CA PRO A 153 12.82 20.89 9.88
C PRO A 153 11.39 21.42 10.14
N PHE A 154 10.38 20.76 9.59
CA PHE A 154 8.97 21.10 9.80
C PHE A 154 8.36 20.52 11.08
N THR A 155 9.11 19.70 11.85
CA THR A 155 8.67 19.14 13.14
C THR A 155 9.33 19.83 14.33
N ILE A 156 9.99 20.97 14.13
CA ILE A 156 10.79 21.65 15.18
C ILE A 156 9.91 22.53 16.10
N GLU A 157 8.74 22.98 15.63
CA GLU A 157 7.85 23.84 16.42
C GLU A 157 6.70 23.03 17.02
N GLY A 158 6.73 22.84 18.34
CA GLY A 158 5.66 22.20 19.12
C GLY A 158 6.11 20.93 19.85
N PRO A 159 5.18 20.29 20.59
CA PRO A 159 5.45 19.04 21.27
C PRO A 159 5.70 17.93 20.23
N THR A 160 6.83 17.25 20.33
CA THR A 160 7.24 16.19 19.42
C THR A 160 6.75 14.83 19.89
N LEU A 161 6.51 13.94 18.93
CA LEU A 161 6.33 12.52 19.22
C LEU A 161 7.67 11.90 19.65
N PRO A 162 7.66 10.82 20.45
CA PRO A 162 8.88 10.09 20.76
C PRO A 162 9.34 9.29 19.54
N SER A 163 10.60 8.84 19.56
CA SER A 163 11.05 7.79 18.63
C SER A 163 10.29 6.50 18.95
N PHE A 164 9.73 5.87 17.92
CA PHE A 164 8.99 4.61 18.01
C PHE A 164 9.85 3.40 17.64
N MET A 165 11.18 3.56 17.63
CA MET A 165 12.13 2.45 17.44
C MET A 165 11.91 1.31 18.44
N PHE A 166 11.44 1.60 19.66
CA PHE A 166 11.09 0.58 20.65
C PHE A 166 10.02 -0.41 20.14
N PHE A 167 9.15 0.02 19.23
CA PHE A 167 8.07 -0.80 18.69
C PHE A 167 8.57 -1.86 17.72
N LEU A 168 9.80 -1.74 17.19
CA LEU A 168 10.39 -2.75 16.30
C LEU A 168 10.49 -4.12 16.97
N ASP A 169 10.85 -4.18 18.25
CA ASP A 169 10.92 -5.44 19.00
C ASP A 169 9.55 -6.14 19.03
N SER A 170 8.48 -5.37 19.28
CA SER A 170 7.11 -5.89 19.28
C SER A 170 6.70 -6.38 17.89
N VAL A 171 7.06 -5.64 16.83
CA VAL A 171 6.77 -6.05 15.44
C VAL A 171 7.52 -7.33 15.07
N GLN A 172 8.80 -7.43 15.43
CA GLN A 172 9.61 -8.63 15.15
C GLN A 172 9.02 -9.85 15.85
N THR A 173 8.74 -9.74 17.15
CA THR A 173 8.13 -10.83 17.93
C THR A 173 6.80 -11.27 17.33
N ALA A 174 5.93 -10.31 16.99
CA ALA A 174 4.61 -10.60 16.42
C ALA A 174 4.70 -11.31 15.07
N VAL A 175 5.68 -10.99 14.24
CA VAL A 175 5.90 -11.62 12.93
C VAL A 175 6.52 -13.01 13.07
N GLU A 176 7.44 -13.21 14.02
CA GLU A 176 8.04 -14.52 14.30
C GLU A 176 7.02 -15.52 14.87
N GLU A 177 6.08 -15.04 15.69
CA GLU A 177 5.00 -15.84 16.25
C GLU A 177 3.83 -16.06 15.27
N ASP A 178 3.80 -15.33 14.16
CA ASP A 178 2.72 -15.42 13.17
C ASP A 178 2.83 -16.70 12.33
N GLU A 179 1.72 -17.43 12.20
CA GLU A 179 1.66 -18.71 11.48
C GLU A 179 1.92 -18.58 9.97
N LEU A 180 1.65 -17.42 9.37
CA LEU A 180 1.78 -17.18 7.94
C LEU A 180 3.22 -16.78 7.55
N PHE A 181 3.86 -15.93 8.36
CA PHE A 181 5.20 -15.42 8.04
C PHE A 181 6.31 -16.25 8.68
N GLY A 182 6.23 -16.47 9.99
CA GLY A 182 7.16 -17.28 10.77
C GLY A 182 8.66 -16.97 10.57
N GLU A 183 9.48 -17.98 10.85
CA GLU A 183 10.94 -17.87 10.80
C GLU A 183 11.49 -17.56 9.39
N GLY A 184 12.46 -16.64 9.31
CA GLY A 184 13.17 -16.27 8.07
C GLY A 184 12.48 -15.22 7.21
N PHE A 185 11.20 -14.91 7.46
CA PHE A 185 10.52 -13.82 6.75
C PHE A 185 11.18 -12.45 7.01
N LEU A 186 11.53 -12.17 8.28
CA LEU A 186 12.15 -10.90 8.67
C LEU A 186 13.50 -10.68 7.97
N GLU A 187 14.31 -11.73 7.78
CA GLU A 187 15.60 -11.63 7.07
C GLU A 187 15.45 -11.13 5.63
N LEU A 188 14.33 -11.47 4.98
CA LEU A 188 14.02 -11.04 3.62
C LEU A 188 13.29 -9.70 3.57
N MET A 189 12.50 -9.39 4.59
CA MET A 189 11.65 -8.19 4.66
C MET A 189 12.44 -6.97 5.17
N GLN A 190 13.27 -7.11 6.20
CA GLN A 190 14.02 -6.00 6.81
C GLN A 190 14.89 -5.22 5.82
N PRO A 191 15.65 -5.84 4.89
CA PRO A 191 16.41 -5.09 3.89
C PRO A 191 15.50 -4.27 2.97
N LYS A 192 14.31 -4.79 2.65
CA LYS A 192 13.32 -4.05 1.84
C LYS A 192 12.73 -2.89 2.62
N ALA A 193 12.43 -3.07 3.91
CA ALA A 193 11.96 -1.99 4.78
C ALA A 193 13.01 -0.89 4.92
N ALA A 194 14.30 -1.23 5.04
CA ALA A 194 15.39 -0.26 5.06
C ALA A 194 15.47 0.54 3.74
N VAL A 195 15.38 -0.12 2.59
CA VAL A 195 15.35 0.55 1.27
C VAL A 195 14.10 1.42 1.12
N THR A 196 12.94 0.95 1.59
CA THR A 196 11.71 1.75 1.61
C THR A 196 11.89 3.01 2.46
N ARG A 197 12.45 2.87 3.66
CA ARG A 197 12.77 4.00 4.54
C ARG A 197 13.72 4.98 3.86
N ASP A 198 14.85 4.51 3.32
CA ASP A 198 15.84 5.37 2.63
C ASP A 198 15.20 6.13 1.47
N GLY A 199 14.35 5.45 0.69
CA GLY A 199 13.63 6.07 -0.43
C GLY A 199 12.59 7.11 0.02
N ILE A 200 11.92 6.88 1.15
CA ILE A 200 10.98 7.84 1.74
C ILE A 200 11.72 9.07 2.28
N GLU A 201 12.87 8.90 2.94
CA GLU A 201 13.71 10.02 3.39
C GLU A 201 14.16 10.89 2.21
N GLU A 202 14.64 10.26 1.14
CA GLU A 202 15.04 10.96 -0.08
C GLU A 202 13.85 11.65 -0.76
N LEU A 203 12.65 11.07 -0.69
CA LEU A 203 11.41 11.71 -1.17
C LEU A 203 11.08 12.97 -0.37
N ILE A 204 11.19 12.92 0.97
CA ILE A 204 11.01 14.10 1.83
C ILE A 204 11.98 15.21 1.42
N HIS A 205 13.25 14.88 1.22
CA HIS A 205 14.26 15.86 0.80
C HIS A 205 13.95 16.48 -0.56
N GLN A 206 13.62 15.67 -1.58
CA GLN A 206 13.27 16.20 -2.90
C GLN A 206 11.99 17.05 -2.86
N CYS A 207 10.99 16.69 -2.04
CA CYS A 207 9.82 17.54 -1.84
C CYS A 207 10.19 18.92 -1.27
N LEU A 208 11.08 18.97 -0.27
CA LEU A 208 11.56 20.23 0.31
C LEU A 208 12.35 21.08 -0.70
N GLU A 209 13.21 20.45 -1.50
CA GLU A 209 13.97 21.14 -2.55
C GLU A 209 13.05 21.74 -3.63
N LEU A 210 12.07 20.97 -4.09
CA LEU A 210 11.10 21.42 -5.09
C LEU A 210 10.20 22.53 -4.55
N ASP A 211 9.78 22.45 -3.27
CA ASP A 211 9.02 23.52 -2.61
C ASP A 211 9.79 24.84 -2.56
N VAL A 212 11.11 24.79 -2.31
CA VAL A 212 11.97 25.99 -2.35
C VAL A 212 11.99 26.59 -3.76
N VAL A 213 12.09 25.77 -4.80
CA VAL A 213 12.06 26.23 -6.20
C VAL A 213 10.72 26.88 -6.53
N LEU A 214 9.60 26.29 -6.09
CA LEU A 214 8.26 26.85 -6.29
C LEU A 214 8.03 28.17 -5.53
N SER A 215 8.67 28.34 -4.38
CA SER A 215 8.52 29.52 -3.52
C SER A 215 9.37 30.71 -3.97
N GLN A 216 10.31 30.52 -4.90
CA GLN A 216 11.10 31.62 -5.43
C GLN A 216 10.23 32.53 -6.31
N PRO A 217 10.13 33.84 -6.02
CA PRO A 217 9.40 34.74 -6.88
C PRO A 217 10.05 34.74 -8.25
N SER A 218 9.26 34.48 -9.29
CA SER A 218 9.68 34.69 -10.68
C SER A 218 10.10 36.15 -10.80
N SER A 219 11.41 36.40 -10.77
CA SER A 219 11.92 37.75 -11.02
C SER A 219 11.48 38.14 -12.42
N PRO A 220 10.82 39.29 -12.62
CA PRO A 220 10.46 39.70 -13.96
C PRO A 220 11.78 39.94 -14.71
N ASP A 221 12.03 39.16 -15.75
CA ASP A 221 13.04 39.48 -16.75
C ASP A 221 12.66 40.82 -17.37
N ALA A 222 13.21 41.89 -16.81
CA ALA A 222 13.30 43.17 -17.46
C ALA A 222 14.29 43.02 -18.61
N THR A 223 13.79 42.67 -19.80
CA THR A 223 14.10 43.26 -21.12
C THR A 223 13.66 42.30 -22.22
N SER A 224 12.49 42.52 -22.82
CA SER A 224 12.30 42.40 -24.28
C SER A 224 11.01 43.09 -24.74
N PRO A 225 11.04 43.78 -25.90
CA PRO A 225 9.93 44.62 -26.36
C PRO A 225 8.86 43.84 -27.13
N ALA A 226 7.61 44.23 -26.87
CA ALA A 226 6.39 44.22 -27.69
C ALA A 226 5.98 42.97 -28.53
N PRO A 227 4.67 42.62 -28.53
CA PRO A 227 4.15 41.43 -29.19
C PRO A 227 3.97 41.66 -30.70
N SER A 228 4.38 40.68 -31.50
CA SER A 228 3.88 40.51 -32.86
C SER A 228 3.23 39.13 -32.97
N LEU A 229 1.92 39.14 -33.21
CA LEU A 229 1.18 37.99 -33.74
C LEU A 229 1.74 37.66 -35.14
N PRO A 230 1.68 36.39 -35.58
CA PRO A 230 0.44 35.93 -36.21
C PRO A 230 0.03 34.48 -35.95
N ALA A 231 -1.29 34.30 -36.04
CA ALA A 231 -2.01 33.17 -36.65
C ALA A 231 -1.78 31.74 -36.11
N SER A 232 -2.83 31.27 -35.42
CA SER A 232 -3.28 29.88 -35.46
C SER A 232 -3.38 29.36 -36.92
N PRO A 233 -3.17 28.05 -37.14
CA PRO A 233 -4.09 27.35 -38.01
C PRO A 233 -4.71 26.14 -37.33
N VAL A 234 -6.03 26.22 -37.28
CA VAL A 234 -7.02 25.16 -37.51
C VAL A 234 -6.48 23.84 -38.08
N VAL A 235 -6.96 22.78 -37.44
CA VAL A 235 -6.99 21.37 -37.83
C VAL A 235 -7.42 21.17 -39.30
N GLY A 236 -6.65 20.37 -40.04
CA GLY A 236 -7.06 19.78 -41.32
C GLY A 236 -6.27 18.48 -41.60
N PRO A 237 -6.92 17.40 -42.08
CA PRO A 237 -6.31 16.08 -42.21
C PRO A 237 -5.48 15.98 -43.49
N CYS A 238 -4.20 15.61 -43.39
CA CYS A 238 -3.38 15.31 -44.56
C CYS A 238 -2.57 14.03 -44.34
N GLY A 239 -2.70 13.14 -45.32
CA GLY A 239 -2.25 11.77 -45.28
C GLY A 239 -0.74 11.56 -45.28
N GLY A 240 -0.41 10.32 -44.92
CA GLY A 240 0.81 9.57 -45.15
C GLY A 240 2.00 10.31 -45.74
N THR A 241 2.94 10.67 -44.88
CA THR A 241 4.36 10.68 -45.24
C THR A 241 4.90 9.24 -45.13
N PRO A 242 5.46 8.66 -46.19
CA PRO A 242 6.01 7.31 -46.14
C PRO A 242 7.38 7.34 -45.46
N GLY A 243 7.54 6.53 -44.41
CA GLY A 243 8.83 5.90 -44.14
C GLY A 243 9.58 6.21 -42.85
N ILE A 244 9.00 6.90 -41.85
CA ILE A 244 9.62 6.93 -40.52
C ILE A 244 9.29 5.61 -39.81
N LYS A 245 10.21 4.64 -39.90
CA LYS A 245 10.11 3.39 -39.15
C LYS A 245 10.37 3.68 -37.68
N ILE A 246 9.30 3.95 -36.93
CA ILE A 246 9.33 4.06 -35.47
C ILE A 246 9.82 2.72 -34.90
N LYS A 247 11.06 2.68 -34.43
CA LYS A 247 11.63 1.48 -33.77
C LYS A 247 11.01 1.38 -32.39
N ARG A 248 10.30 0.28 -32.11
CA ARG A 248 9.80 -0.06 -30.77
C ARG A 248 10.95 -0.07 -29.76
N SER A 249 10.72 0.59 -28.61
CA SER A 249 11.66 0.66 -27.48
C SER A 249 11.96 -0.74 -26.92
N ARG A 250 13.06 -0.89 -26.18
CA ARG A 250 13.42 -2.17 -25.53
C ARG A 250 12.32 -2.64 -24.55
N MET A 251 11.72 -1.72 -23.82
CA MET A 251 10.58 -1.99 -22.93
C MET A 251 9.36 -2.49 -23.68
N ALA A 252 8.99 -1.84 -24.79
CA ALA A 252 7.84 -2.26 -25.61
C ALA A 252 8.05 -3.65 -26.23
N ARG A 253 9.29 -4.03 -26.55
CA ARG A 253 9.61 -5.39 -26.99
C ARG A 253 9.47 -6.41 -25.86
N LYS A 254 9.89 -6.05 -24.64
CA LYS A 254 9.78 -6.92 -23.47
C LYS A 254 8.32 -7.14 -23.06
N GLN A 255 7.50 -6.08 -23.06
CA GLN A 255 6.06 -6.18 -22.81
C GLN A 255 5.35 -7.07 -23.83
N MET A 256 5.67 -6.92 -25.12
CA MET A 256 5.11 -7.80 -26.16
C MET A 256 5.59 -9.26 -26.06
N SER A 257 6.81 -9.51 -25.55
CA SER A 257 7.29 -10.87 -25.27
C SER A 257 6.50 -11.49 -24.13
N LEU A 258 6.34 -10.75 -23.02
CA LEU A 258 5.59 -11.21 -21.86
C LEU A 258 4.11 -11.47 -22.19
N GLN A 259 3.46 -10.61 -22.99
CA GLN A 259 2.09 -10.84 -23.45
C GLN A 259 1.95 -12.08 -24.33
N ARG A 260 2.98 -12.42 -25.12
CA ARG A 260 2.98 -13.65 -25.90
C ARG A 260 3.14 -14.87 -25.01
N GLU A 261 4.08 -14.82 -24.07
CA GLU A 261 4.30 -15.89 -23.10
C GLU A 261 3.03 -16.13 -22.27
N GLU A 262 2.35 -15.07 -21.81
CA GLU A 262 1.06 -15.16 -21.11
C GLU A 262 -0.01 -15.84 -21.98
N ALA A 263 -0.13 -15.45 -23.25
CA ALA A 263 -1.09 -16.07 -24.16
C ALA A 263 -0.80 -17.57 -24.40
N GLU A 264 0.48 -17.94 -24.53
CA GLU A 264 0.91 -19.33 -24.67
C GLU A 264 0.59 -20.15 -23.40
N TRP A 265 0.81 -19.56 -22.21
CA TRP A 265 0.46 -20.18 -20.93
C TRP A 265 -1.06 -20.38 -20.78
N VAL A 266 -1.86 -19.39 -21.15
CA VAL A 266 -3.33 -19.48 -21.12
C VAL A 266 -3.83 -20.55 -22.09
N GLU A 267 -3.28 -20.62 -23.30
CA GLU A 267 -3.65 -21.65 -24.28
C GLU A 267 -3.30 -23.05 -23.79
N ALA A 268 -2.10 -23.24 -23.22
CA ALA A 268 -1.68 -24.52 -22.64
C ALA A 268 -2.59 -24.95 -21.48
N MET A 269 -2.95 -24.02 -20.59
CA MET A 269 -3.89 -24.29 -19.50
C MET A 269 -5.27 -24.68 -20.03
N MET A 270 -5.78 -23.99 -21.04
CA MET A 270 -7.06 -24.32 -21.67
C MET A 270 -7.05 -25.69 -22.35
N GLN A 271 -5.95 -26.05 -23.02
CA GLN A 271 -5.78 -27.39 -23.62
C GLN A 271 -5.74 -28.48 -22.55
N GLN A 272 -5.01 -28.27 -21.45
CA GLN A 272 -4.95 -29.22 -20.34
C GLN A 272 -6.32 -29.43 -19.69
N VAL A 273 -7.09 -28.34 -19.49
CA VAL A 273 -8.47 -28.43 -19.00
C VAL A 273 -9.36 -29.15 -20.01
N TRP A 274 -9.22 -28.87 -21.30
CA TRP A 274 -9.98 -29.53 -22.36
C TRP A 274 -9.70 -31.04 -22.45
N GLU A 275 -8.44 -31.46 -22.36
CA GLU A 275 -8.03 -32.87 -22.33
C GLU A 275 -8.56 -33.59 -21.09
N THR A 276 -8.52 -32.93 -19.93
CA THR A 276 -9.07 -33.47 -18.67
C THR A 276 -10.59 -33.65 -18.74
N LEU A 277 -11.27 -32.78 -19.48
CA LEU A 277 -12.72 -32.81 -19.67
C LEU A 277 -13.17 -33.68 -20.85
N GLN A 278 -12.26 -34.25 -21.65
CA GLN A 278 -12.67 -35.17 -22.72
C GLN A 278 -13.21 -36.47 -22.10
N PRO A 279 -14.50 -36.79 -22.29
CA PRO A 279 -15.01 -38.09 -21.92
C PRO A 279 -14.32 -39.14 -22.79
N VAL A 280 -13.82 -40.19 -22.17
CA VAL A 280 -13.36 -41.40 -22.86
C VAL A 280 -14.54 -41.91 -23.68
N VAL A 281 -14.57 -41.61 -24.98
CA VAL A 281 -15.48 -42.24 -25.93
C VAL A 281 -14.91 -43.63 -26.18
N GLU A 282 -15.17 -44.55 -25.25
CA GLU A 282 -15.00 -45.97 -25.50
C GLU A 282 -15.99 -46.36 -26.60
N ALA A 283 -15.44 -46.57 -27.79
CA ALA A 283 -16.16 -47.12 -28.92
C ALA A 283 -16.54 -48.58 -28.61
N GLY A 284 -17.80 -48.80 -28.20
CA GLY A 284 -18.32 -50.16 -28.11
C GLY A 284 -19.69 -50.31 -27.43
N SER A 285 -20.74 -50.35 -28.26
CA SER A 285 -22.10 -50.87 -28.00
C SER A 285 -23.21 -49.92 -27.48
N ILE A 286 -24.29 -49.89 -28.25
CA ILE A 286 -25.63 -49.26 -28.08
C ILE A 286 -26.59 -50.45 -27.77
N PRO A 287 -27.75 -50.38 -27.04
CA PRO A 287 -28.73 -49.29 -27.06
C PRO A 287 -29.45 -48.91 -25.75
N GLY A 288 -29.82 -47.62 -25.73
CA GLY A 288 -31.19 -47.24 -25.38
C GLY A 288 -31.41 -46.84 -23.94
N GLN A 289 -31.31 -45.54 -23.67
CA GLN A 289 -32.23 -44.85 -22.75
C GLN A 289 -32.19 -43.35 -23.02
N SER A 290 -33.38 -42.77 -22.92
CA SER A 290 -33.77 -41.42 -23.32
C SER A 290 -32.91 -40.30 -22.71
N LEU A 291 -32.55 -39.31 -23.52
CA LEU A 291 -31.71 -38.15 -23.19
C LEU A 291 -32.41 -37.05 -22.35
N ASP A 292 -33.45 -37.38 -21.58
CA ASP A 292 -34.29 -36.37 -20.90
C ASP A 292 -34.16 -36.34 -19.36
N ALA A 293 -33.18 -37.04 -18.78
CA ALA A 293 -33.04 -37.15 -17.32
C ALA A 293 -31.77 -36.54 -16.72
N MET A 294 -30.94 -35.83 -17.49
CA MET A 294 -29.61 -35.35 -17.02
C MET A 294 -29.55 -33.86 -16.67
N LEU A 295 -30.70 -33.21 -16.39
CA LEU A 295 -30.76 -31.78 -16.03
C LEU A 295 -31.16 -31.49 -14.57
N LYS A 296 -31.17 -32.49 -13.69
CA LYS A 296 -31.31 -32.25 -12.24
C LYS A 296 -30.45 -33.22 -11.44
N VAL A 297 -29.20 -32.86 -11.21
CA VAL A 297 -28.44 -33.36 -10.07
C VAL A 297 -27.80 -32.14 -9.41
N GLU A 298 -28.43 -31.68 -8.33
CA GLU A 298 -27.81 -30.74 -7.39
C GLU A 298 -26.65 -31.47 -6.68
N PRO A 299 -25.49 -30.82 -6.46
CA PRO A 299 -24.43 -31.42 -5.66
C PRO A 299 -24.83 -31.38 -4.19
N ALA A 300 -25.15 -32.55 -3.61
CA ALA A 300 -25.29 -32.72 -2.18
C ALA A 300 -23.91 -32.61 -1.52
N VAL A 301 -23.63 -31.47 -0.88
CA VAL A 301 -22.48 -31.30 0.00
C VAL A 301 -22.84 -31.90 1.36
N VAL A 302 -22.15 -32.98 1.74
CA VAL A 302 -22.29 -33.64 3.04
C VAL A 302 -21.47 -32.85 4.06
N VAL A 303 -22.14 -32.20 5.00
CA VAL A 303 -21.55 -31.57 6.19
C VAL A 303 -21.49 -32.62 7.30
N ASN A 304 -20.29 -32.98 7.74
CA ASN A 304 -20.10 -33.78 8.96
C ASN A 304 -20.06 -32.83 10.17
N GLU A 305 -21.16 -32.75 10.91
CA GLU A 305 -21.19 -32.15 12.25
C GLU A 305 -20.52 -33.11 13.25
N TRP A 306 -19.57 -32.62 14.02
CA TRP A 306 -19.06 -33.33 15.20
C TRP A 306 -19.91 -32.92 16.41
N ALA A 307 -20.54 -33.90 17.04
CA ALA A 307 -21.24 -33.74 18.31
C ALA A 307 -20.26 -33.88 19.51
N PRO A 308 -20.57 -33.27 20.66
CA PRO A 308 -19.63 -33.16 21.79
C PRO A 308 -19.67 -34.39 22.70
N GLU A 309 -18.52 -34.74 23.27
CA GLU A 309 -18.39 -35.37 24.59
C GLU A 309 -17.44 -34.54 25.45
#